data_AF-A0A1Y4JFZ7-F1
#
_entry.id   AF-A0A1Y4JFZ7-F1
#
_cell.length_a   1.000
_cell.length_b   1.000
_cell.length_c   1.000
_cell.angle_alpha   90.00
_cell.angle_beta   90.00
_cell.angle_gamma   90.00
#
_symmetry.space_group_name_H-M   'P 1'
#
loop_
_entity.id
_entity.type
_entity.pdbx_description
1 polymer ?
#
loop_
_entity_poly.entity_id
_entity_poly.type
_entity_poly.pdbx_seq_one_letter_code
_entity_poly.pdbx_strand_id
1 'polypeptide(L)' 'MVPDYKSGVTHDRKYSFNYLSSTITDDEGVENIVALLFRIDHPRAVQISGEFARAVQLFHEKPE' A
#
# COMPACT_ATOMS: atom_id res chain seq x y z
N MET A 1 2.23 52.19 -7.30
CA MET A 1 2.34 50.99 -6.46
C MET A 1 2.18 49.79 -7.37
N VAL A 2 3.20 48.93 -7.45
CA VAL A 2 3.16 47.68 -8.23
C VAL A 2 2.69 46.57 -7.29
N PRO A 3 1.71 45.72 -7.63
CA PRO A 3 1.28 44.65 -6.75
C PRO A 3 2.40 43.61 -6.62
N ASP A 4 2.79 43.33 -5.38
CA ASP A 4 3.76 42.30 -5.04
C ASP A 4 3.07 40.94 -5.14
N TYR A 5 3.25 40.24 -6.27
CA TYR A 5 2.75 38.88 -6.46
C TYR A 5 3.59 37.95 -5.58
N LYS A 6 3.13 37.69 -4.36
CA LYS A 6 3.70 36.61 -3.54
C LYS A 6 3.60 35.32 -4.33
N SER A 7 4.74 34.75 -4.69
CA SER A 7 4.79 33.42 -5.28
C SER A 7 4.11 32.47 -4.31
N GLY A 8 2.98 31.90 -4.72
CA GLY A 8 2.35 30.83 -3.97
C GLY A 8 3.33 29.68 -3.94
N VAL A 9 3.97 29.45 -2.79
CA VAL A 9 4.76 28.25 -2.56
C VAL A 9 3.78 27.09 -2.61
N THR A 10 3.66 26.47 -3.78
CA THR A 10 3.04 25.16 -3.93
C THR A 10 3.90 24.21 -3.11
N HIS A 11 3.41 23.90 -1.90
CA HIS A 11 4.00 22.84 -1.10
C HIS A 11 3.66 21.53 -1.82
N ASP A 12 4.55 21.09 -2.71
CA ASP A 12 4.54 19.72 -3.23
C ASP A 12 4.68 18.80 -2.02
N ARG A 13 3.54 18.30 -1.52
CA ARG A 13 3.53 17.30 -0.46
C ARG A 13 4.11 16.03 -1.05
N LYS A 14 5.38 15.77 -0.75
CA LYS A 14 6.01 14.47 -1.01
C LYS A 14 5.35 13.45 -0.09
N TYR A 15 4.59 12.54 -0.68
CA TYR A 15 4.03 11.39 0.04
C TYR A 15 4.99 10.21 -0.09
N SER A 16 5.20 9.50 1.03
CA SER A 16 5.93 8.23 1.05
C SER A 16 4.94 7.08 1.11
N PHE A 17 5.24 6.01 0.37
CA PHE A 17 4.36 4.85 0.24
C PHE A 17 5.10 3.58 0.64
N ASN A 18 4.36 2.67 1.26
CA ASN A 18 4.74 1.27 1.41
C ASN A 18 4.10 0.45 0.30
N TYR A 19 4.88 -0.46 -0.25
CA TYR A 19 4.43 -1.47 -1.20
C TYR A 19 4.66 -2.85 -0.58
N LEU A 20 3.58 -3.61 -0.43
CA LEU A 20 3.60 -5.00 0.03
C LEU A 20 3.11 -5.88 -1.11
N SER A 21 3.78 -6.99 -1.36
CA SER A 21 3.35 -7.97 -2.36
C SER A 21 3.68 -9.39 -1.94
N SER A 22 2.87 -10.34 -2.39
CA SER A 22 3.12 -11.76 -2.24
C SER A 22 2.58 -12.54 -3.44
N THR A 23 3.14 -13.72 -3.67
CA THR A 23 2.62 -14.69 -4.64
C THR A 23 1.75 -15.71 -3.91
N ILE A 24 0.56 -15.95 -4.43
CA ILE A 24 -0.35 -17.00 -3.99
C ILE A 24 -0.58 -17.97 -5.16
N THR A 25 -0.79 -19.24 -4.88
CA THR A 25 -1.10 -20.25 -5.90
C THR A 25 -2.57 -20.63 -5.77
N ASP A 26 -3.31 -20.61 -6.87
CA ASP A 26 -4.70 -21.06 -6.87
C ASP A 26 -4.81 -22.60 -6.92
N ASP A 27 -6.04 -23.09 -6.94
CA ASP A 27 -6.36 -24.52 -6.98
C ASP A 27 -5.97 -25.20 -8.30
N GLU A 28 -5.81 -24.43 -9.38
CA GLU A 28 -5.30 -24.89 -10.67
C GLU A 28 -3.76 -24.90 -10.74
N GLY A 29 -3.08 -24.44 -9.69
CA GLY A 29 -1.62 -24.37 -9.63
C GLY A 29 -1.03 -23.13 -10.30
N VAL A 30 -1.86 -22.13 -10.63
CA VAL A 30 -1.43 -20.88 -11.28
C VAL A 30 -0.98 -19.88 -10.21
N GLU A 31 0.19 -19.28 -10.43
CA GLU A 31 0.72 -18.22 -9.56
C GLU A 31 0.01 -16.88 -9.83
N ASN A 32 -0.56 -16.31 -8.79
CA ASN A 32 -1.22 -15.01 -8.77
C ASN A 32 -0.47 -14.06 -7.82
N ILE A 33 -0.46 -12.76 -8.15
CA ILE A 33 0.18 -11.73 -7.32
C ILE A 33 -0.89 -10.94 -6.58
N VAL A 34 -0.73 -10.84 -5.26
CA VAL A 34 -1.50 -9.92 -4.42
C VAL A 34 -0.59 -8.79 -3.98
N ALA A 35 -1.02 -7.55 -4.17
CA ALA A 35 -0.25 -6.37 -3.82
C ALA A 35 -1.10 -5.30 -3.13
N LEU A 36 -0.46 -4.55 -2.24
CA LEU A 36 -1.05 -3.43 -1.52
C LEU A 36 -0.09 -2.24 -1.51
N LEU A 37 -0.59 -1.08 -1.96
CA LEU A 37 0.12 0.19 -1.94
C LEU A 37 -0.63 1.15 -1.01
N PHE A 38 0.04 1.68 0.00
CA PHE A 38 -0.56 2.62 0.95
C PHE A 38 0.44 3.64 1.47
N ARG A 39 -0.05 4.78 1.95
CA ARG A 39 0.81 5.83 2.51
C ARG A 39 1.43 5.39 3.83
N ILE A 40 2.71 5.71 4.02
CA ILE A 40 3.44 5.38 5.26
C ILE A 40 2.84 6.12 6.46
N ASP A 41 2.37 7.36 6.26
CA ASP A 41 1.75 8.19 7.30
C ASP A 41 0.26 7.91 7.51
N HIS A 42 -0.27 6.84 6.92
CA HIS A 42 -1.64 6.41 7.19
C HIS A 42 -1.75 5.99 8.67
N PRO A 43 -2.75 6.47 9.44
CA PRO A 43 -2.85 6.23 10.89
C PRO A 43 -2.98 4.73 11.26
N ARG A 44 -3.40 3.91 10.29
CA ARG A 44 -3.54 2.46 10.43
C ARG A 44 -2.48 1.65 9.67
N ALA A 45 -1.38 2.27 9.23
CA ALA A 45 -0.33 1.62 8.43
C ALA A 45 0.12 0.27 8.99
N VAL A 46 0.39 0.19 10.30
CA VAL A 46 0.81 -1.05 10.97
C VAL A 46 -0.27 -2.12 10.93
N GLN A 47 -1.53 -1.74 11.19
CA GLN A 47 -2.66 -2.67 11.14
C GLN A 47 -2.88 -3.21 9.72
N ILE A 48 -2.82 -2.32 8.72
CA ILE A 48 -2.98 -2.66 7.31
C ILE A 48 -1.92 -3.68 6.88
N SER A 49 -0.65 -3.46 7.22
CA SER A 49 0.42 -4.43 6.94
C SER A 49 0.17 -5.78 7.60
N GLY A 50 -0.30 -5.79 8.86
CA GLY A 50 -0.60 -7.03 9.59
C GLY A 50 -1.80 -7.79 9.02
N GLU A 51 -2.85 -7.09 8.60
CA GLU A 51 -4.00 -7.70 7.92
C GLU A 51 -3.63 -8.27 6.56
N PHE A 52 -2.78 -7.58 5.80
CA PHE A 52 -2.23 -8.10 4.55
C PHE A 52 -1.46 -9.41 4.76
N ALA A 53 -0.56 -9.45 5.75
CA ALA A 53 0.22 -10.66 6.05
C ALA A 53 -0.67 -11.85 6.45
N ARG A 54 -1.71 -11.61 7.26
CA ARG A 54 -2.69 -12.65 7.63
C ARG A 54 -3.50 -13.14 6.43
N ALA A 55 -3.95 -12.23 5.58
CA ALA A 55 -4.70 -12.60 4.39
C ALA A 55 -3.87 -13.49 3.46
N VAL A 56 -2.61 -13.13 3.21
CA VAL A 56 -1.68 -13.96 2.42
C VAL A 56 -1.52 -15.36 3.03
N GLN A 57 -1.38 -15.47 4.34
CA GLN A 57 -1.28 -16.77 5.02
C GLN A 57 -2.52 -17.64 4.81
N LEU A 58 -3.72 -17.05 4.89
CA LEU A 58 -4.97 -17.79 4.64
C LEU A 58 -5.05 -18.36 3.21
N PHE A 59 -4.45 -17.71 2.22
CA PHE A 59 -4.36 -18.24 0.86
C PHE A 59 -3.31 -19.34 0.70
N HIS A 60 -2.35 -19.46 1.63
CA HIS A 60 -1.36 -20.54 1.64
C HIS A 60 -1.83 -21.77 2.44
N GLU A 61 -2.80 -21.61 3.32
CA GLU A 61 -3.43 -22.73 4.05
C GLU A 61 -4.38 -23.48 3.10
N LYS A 62 -4.16 -24.80 2.90
CA LYS A 62 -5.10 -25.63 2.15
C LYS A 62 -6.44 -25.64 2.89
N PRO A 63 -7.60 -25.45 2.22
CA PRO A 63 -8.89 -25.61 2.87
C PRO A 63 -9.03 -27.03 3.42
N GLU A 64 -9.58 -27.16 4.64
CA GLU A 64 -9.90 -28.45 5.28
C GLU A 64 -10.91 -29.27 4.47
#